data_AF-A0A3R7XIW7-F1
#
_entry.id   AF-A0A3R7XIW7-F1
#
_cell.length_a   1.000
_cell.length_b   1.000
_cell.length_c   1.000
_cell.angle_alpha   90.00
_cell.angle_beta   90.00
_cell.angle_gamma   90.00
#
_symmetry.space_group_name_H-M   'P 1'
#
loop_
_entity.id
_entity.type
_entity.pdbx_description
1 polymer ?
#
loop_
_entity_poly.entity_id
_entity_poly.type
_entity_poly.pdbx_seq_one_letter_code
_entity_poly.pdbx_strand_id
1 'polypeptide(L)' 'MSKSFYGYIRDAWKNPENSYVKDLRWERLQKWRKEGSVVRIERPTRIDRARSLGYKAKQGIVMARTKVRRGGRRKSRFVG' A
#
# COMPACT_ATOMS: atom_id res chain seq x y z
N MET A 1 28.13 -10.10 2.93
CA MET A 1 26.90 -10.76 2.45
C MET A 1 26.17 -9.83 1.49
N SER A 2 25.85 -10.29 0.28
CA SER A 2 25.04 -9.53 -0.68
C SER A 2 23.56 -9.54 -0.27
N LYS A 3 22.86 -8.41 -0.42
CA LYS A 3 21.42 -8.34 -0.15
C LYS A 3 20.66 -8.95 -1.34
N SER A 4 19.56 -9.63 -1.07
CA SER A 4 18.62 -10.06 -2.13
C SER A 4 17.83 -8.87 -2.67
N PHE A 5 17.27 -9.00 -3.88
CA PHE A 5 16.39 -8.00 -4.49
C PHE A 5 15.29 -7.49 -3.54
N TYR A 6 14.61 -8.41 -2.85
CA TYR A 6 13.57 -8.05 -1.87
C TYR A 6 14.14 -7.30 -0.65
N GLY A 7 15.39 -7.56 -0.28
CA GLY A 7 16.10 -6.85 0.78
C GLY A 7 16.26 -5.37 0.46
N TYR A 8 16.67 -5.04 -0.76
CA TYR A 8 16.80 -3.65 -1.22
C TYR A 8 15.44 -2.91 -1.23
N ILE A 9 14.39 -3.56 -1.71
CA ILE A 9 13.04 -2.98 -1.67
C ILE A 9 12.62 -2.73 -0.22
N ARG A 10 12.82 -3.73 0.66
CA ARG A 10 12.46 -3.61 2.07
C ARG A 10 13.18 -2.42 2.73
N ASP A 11 14.47 -2.24 2.45
CA ASP A 11 15.25 -1.14 3.01
C ASP A 11 14.79 0.23 2.50
N ALA A 12 14.49 0.37 1.21
CA ALA A 12 13.92 1.60 0.66
C ALA A 12 12.57 1.98 1.31
N TRP A 13 11.78 0.98 1.71
CA TRP A 13 10.49 1.19 2.39
C TRP A 13 10.59 1.34 3.91
N LYS A 14 11.73 1.07 4.55
CA LYS A 14 11.93 1.27 6.00
C LYS A 14 11.97 2.75 6.36
N ASN A 15 12.68 3.55 5.57
CA ASN A 15 12.68 5.01 5.70
C ASN A 15 12.31 5.67 4.36
N PRO A 16 11.01 5.73 4.04
CA PRO A 16 10.55 6.26 2.76
C PRO A 16 10.90 7.73 2.55
N GLU A 17 10.99 8.53 3.61
CA GLU A 17 11.26 9.98 3.51
C GLU A 17 12.68 10.28 3.03
N ASN A 18 13.63 9.43 3.36
CA ASN A 18 15.04 9.56 2.97
C ASN A 18 15.41 8.62 1.81
N SER A 19 14.42 8.19 1.02
CA SER A 19 14.59 7.28 -0.10
C SER A 19 13.81 7.79 -1.31
N TYR A 20 14.13 7.28 -2.50
CA TYR A 20 13.39 7.54 -3.75
C TYR A 20 11.89 7.21 -3.66
N VAL A 21 11.50 6.40 -2.65
CA VAL A 21 10.11 6.04 -2.38
C VAL A 21 9.26 7.26 -2.01
N LYS A 22 9.86 8.34 -1.46
CA LYS A 22 9.14 9.57 -1.11
C LYS A 22 8.42 10.17 -2.32
N ASP A 23 9.17 10.44 -3.38
CA ASP A 23 8.66 11.13 -4.56
C ASP A 23 7.68 10.22 -5.32
N LEU A 24 8.03 8.94 -5.48
CA LEU A 24 7.12 7.93 -6.03
C LEU A 24 5.81 7.83 -5.26
N ARG A 25 5.84 7.95 -3.93
CA ARG A 25 4.65 7.92 -3.09
C ARG A 25 3.83 9.19 -3.27
N TRP A 26 4.48 10.35 -3.35
CA TRP A 26 3.80 11.64 -3.56
C TRP A 26 3.00 11.64 -4.87
N GLU A 27 3.62 11.25 -5.97
CA GLU A 27 2.96 11.14 -7.28
C GLU A 27 1.78 10.16 -7.26
N ARG A 28 1.99 8.98 -6.64
CA ARG A 28 0.94 7.96 -6.51
C ARG A 28 -0.25 8.46 -5.68
N LEU A 29 0.01 9.16 -4.57
CA LEU A 29 -1.05 9.69 -3.72
C LEU A 29 -1.94 10.69 -4.47
N GLN A 30 -1.40 11.49 -5.38
CA GLN A 30 -2.20 12.40 -6.20
C GLN A 30 -3.19 11.63 -7.08
N LYS A 31 -2.73 10.54 -7.71
CA LYS A 31 -3.59 9.65 -8.51
C LYS A 31 -4.63 8.96 -7.64
N TRP A 32 -4.22 8.37 -6.52
CA TRP A 32 -5.09 7.60 -5.62
C TRP A 32 -6.13 8.46 -4.89
N ARG A 33 -5.94 9.78 -4.79
CA ARG A 33 -6.96 10.68 -4.24
C ARG A 33 -8.17 10.82 -5.18
N LYS A 34 -7.97 10.66 -6.48
CA LYS A 34 -9.02 10.74 -7.52
C LYS A 34 -9.72 9.40 -7.75
N GLU A 35 -9.09 8.30 -7.34
CA GLU A 35 -9.65 6.94 -7.39
C GLU A 35 -10.78 6.73 -6.36
N GLY A 36 -11.57 5.66 -6.56
CA GLY A 36 -12.61 5.24 -5.62
C GLY A 36 -12.07 4.68 -4.29
N SER A 37 -12.96 4.44 -3.33
CA SER A 37 -12.58 3.95 -1.99
C SER A 37 -12.00 2.54 -1.97
N VAL A 38 -12.42 1.68 -2.91
CA VAL A 38 -11.89 0.33 -3.11
C VAL A 38 -11.61 0.15 -4.60
N VAL A 39 -10.36 -0.18 -4.94
CA VAL A 39 -9.93 -0.37 -6.31
C VAL A 39 -9.16 -1.67 -6.43
N ARG A 40 -9.57 -2.52 -7.37
CA ARG A 40 -8.81 -3.73 -7.72
C ARG A 40 -7.52 -3.32 -8.42
N ILE A 41 -6.40 -3.89 -7.98
CA ILE A 41 -5.09 -3.66 -8.58
C ILE A 41 -4.55 -4.97 -9.16
N GLU A 42 -3.86 -4.88 -10.29
CA GLU A 42 -3.33 -6.06 -10.97
C GLU A 42 -2.10 -6.64 -10.24
N ARG A 43 -1.19 -5.77 -9.76
CA ARG A 43 0.06 -6.15 -9.10
C ARG A 43 0.22 -5.44 -7.75
N PRO A 44 0.89 -6.08 -6.77
CA PRO A 44 1.14 -5.44 -5.48
C PRO A 44 2.13 -4.28 -5.61
N THR A 45 1.84 -3.16 -4.94
CA THR A 45 2.77 -2.01 -4.88
C THR A 45 4.09 -2.37 -4.19
N ARG A 46 4.05 -3.31 -3.23
CA ARG A 46 5.19 -3.81 -2.46
C ARG A 46 5.26 -5.32 -2.55
N ILE A 47 6.02 -5.81 -3.52
CA ILE A 47 6.17 -7.26 -3.75
C ILE A 47 6.91 -7.94 -2.59
N ASP A 48 7.89 -7.26 -1.97
CA ASP A 48 8.63 -7.74 -0.80
C ASP A 48 7.69 -8.09 0.36
N ARG A 49 6.77 -7.17 0.68
CA ARG A 49 5.82 -7.34 1.79
C ARG A 49 4.72 -8.32 1.41
N ALA A 50 4.20 -8.23 0.19
CA ALA A 50 3.16 -9.14 -0.29
C ALA A 50 3.63 -10.61 -0.20
N ARG A 51 4.84 -10.93 -0.68
CA ARG A 51 5.41 -12.29 -0.59
C ARG A 51 5.56 -12.76 0.86
N SER A 52 6.03 -11.89 1.76
CA SER A 52 6.13 -12.24 3.20
C SER A 52 4.79 -12.52 3.88
N LEU A 53 3.69 -11.98 3.33
CA LEU A 53 2.32 -12.21 3.81
C LEU A 53 1.62 -13.35 3.06
N GLY A 54 2.34 -14.11 2.22
CA GLY A 54 1.80 -15.28 1.53
C GLY A 54 1.23 -15.01 0.12
N TYR A 55 1.41 -13.81 -0.45
CA TYR A 55 1.01 -13.54 -1.83
C TYR A 55 1.73 -14.50 -2.80
N LYS A 56 0.96 -15.14 -3.67
CA LYS A 56 1.47 -15.91 -4.80
C LYS A 56 0.88 -15.34 -6.08
N ALA A 57 1.70 -15.22 -7.12
CA ALA A 57 1.24 -14.83 -8.45
C ALA A 57 0.59 -16.06 -9.12
N LYS A 58 -0.64 -16.35 -8.70
CA LYS A 58 -1.47 -17.45 -9.21
C LYS A 58 -2.88 -16.92 -9.47
N GLN A 59 -3.59 -17.57 -10.39
CA GLN A 59 -5.02 -17.31 -10.59
C GLN A 59 -5.78 -17.55 -9.27
N GLY A 60 -6.83 -16.77 -9.04
CA GLY A 60 -7.62 -16.81 -7.80
C GLY A 60 -7.11 -15.91 -6.67
N ILE A 61 -5.87 -15.40 -6.73
CA ILE A 61 -5.36 -14.42 -5.75
C ILE A 61 -5.54 -13.01 -6.30
N VAL A 62 -6.31 -12.18 -5.60
CA VAL A 62 -6.64 -10.81 -6.01
C VAL A 62 -5.99 -9.82 -5.06
N MET A 63 -5.58 -8.67 -5.60
CA MET A 63 -5.13 -7.52 -4.81
C MET A 63 -6.13 -6.38 -4.96
N ALA A 64 -6.45 -5.75 -3.83
CA ALA A 64 -7.25 -4.52 -3.81
C ALA A 64 -6.55 -3.46 -2.96
N ARG A 65 -6.68 -2.21 -3.37
CA ARG A 65 -6.29 -1.04 -2.60
C ARG A 65 -7.56 -0.45 -1.98
N THR A 66 -7.51 -0.16 -0.69
CA THR A 66 -8.59 0.54 0.02
C THR A 66 -8.09 1.84 0.62
N LYS A 67 -8.95 2.86 0.59
CA LYS A 67 -8.75 4.15 1.24
C LYS A 67 -9.63 4.23 2.49
N VAL A 68 -8.99 4.48 3.63
CA VAL A 68 -9.66 4.77 4.90
C VAL A 68 -9.35 6.20 5.34
N ARG A 69 -10.35 6.87 5.93
CA ARG A 69 -10.15 8.20 6.51
C ARG A 69 -9.26 8.08 7.75
N ARG A 70 -8.32 9.01 7.91
CA ARG A 70 -7.53 9.15 9.15
C ARG A 70 -8.37 9.78 10.27
N GLY A 71 -8.07 9.42 11.51
CA GLY A 71 -8.78 9.89 12.71
C GLY A 71 -9.83 8.88 13.21
N GLY A 72 -10.30 9.08 14.44
CA GLY A 72 -11.28 8.21 15.07
C GLY A 72 -12.72 8.42 14.55
N ARG A 73 -13.62 7.50 14.91
CA ARG A 73 -15.05 7.64 14.66
C ARG A 73 -15.65 8.68 15.62
N ARG A 74 -16.51 9.56 15.12
CA ARG A 74 -17.32 10.46 15.99
C ARG A 74 -18.51 9.68 16.54
N LYS A 75 -18.81 9.85 17.83
CA LYS A 75 -20.01 9.27 18.46
C LYS A 75 -21.24 9.78 17.71
N SER A 76 -22.09 8.86 17.24
CA SER A 76 -23.37 9.21 16.62
C SER A 76 -24.29 9.80 17.69
N ARG A 77 -24.98 10.90 17.41
CA ARG A 77 -26.09 11.33 18.24
C ARG A 77 -27.24 10.34 18.02
N PHE A 78 -27.83 9.87 19.10
CA PHE A 78 -29.10 9.15 19.02
C PHE A 78 -30.16 10.18 18.61
N VAL A 79 -30.82 9.94 17.49
CA VAL A 79 -31.99 10.70 17.05
C VAL A 79 -33.14 9.74 17.21
N GLY A 80 -33.72 9.74 18.41
CA GLY A 80 -34.87 8.96 18.82
C GLY A 80 -35.43 9.53 20.09
#